data_AF-A0A1L4C206-F1
#
_entry.id   AF-A0A1L4C206-F1
#
_cell.length_a   1.000
_cell.length_b   1.000
_cell.length_c   1.000
_cell.angle_alpha   90.00
_cell.angle_beta   90.00
_cell.angle_gamma   90.00
#
_symmetry.space_group_name_H-M   'P 1'
#
loop_
_entity.id
_entity.type
_entity.pdbx_description
1 polymer ?
#
loop_
_entity_poly.entity_id
_entity_poly.type
_entity_poly.pdbx_seq_one_letter_code
_entity_poly.pdbx_strand_id
1 'polypeptide(L)'
;MKKDTIFFLTDFDETELKSKIEELLSVISESDKKIFSKYVELTRHIIELDKLFYVFRYNLKNLLDHFTLYTNDLIERLDNDLTEDQYYYQINALTINLISSAKTLTESIEVCMKNFLPKETFDSFKLRILSKPYDECFSYRFLLHLRNYSQHGHLPVNIHDQRAYFDLDDILSMPHFDLKKSLKEEIRELKVDIYNEFGHLPYISYVHTIAKFNLVITEIYSNYLNEIKPVLMGLNEEKSELLHDTKFQLINLDRSISNTVFYDFDGENYHCFNRNDNSIATYAGMKKEAKKILKKETQYYKEIEIKNR
;
A
#
# COMPACT_ATOMS: atom_id res chain seq x y z
N MET A 1 12.44 14.98 0.03
CA MET A 1 13.73 14.26 -0.09
C MET A 1 14.12 14.21 -1.55
N LYS A 2 15.33 14.69 -1.88
CA LYS A 2 16.00 14.26 -3.12
C LYS A 2 16.30 12.76 -2.94
N LYS A 3 16.14 12.00 -4.02
CA LYS A 3 16.29 10.53 -4.06
C LYS A 3 17.59 10.08 -3.37
N ASP A 4 17.57 8.87 -2.81
CA ASP A 4 18.78 8.08 -2.54
C ASP A 4 19.72 8.25 -3.73
N THR A 5 20.86 8.89 -3.49
CA THR A 5 21.81 9.21 -4.56
C THR A 5 22.86 8.11 -4.54
N ILE A 6 22.66 7.11 -5.38
CA ILE A 6 23.71 6.16 -5.71
C ILE A 6 24.70 6.92 -6.58
N PHE A 7 25.94 7.03 -6.14
CA PHE A 7 27.02 7.60 -6.95
C PHE A 7 27.73 6.48 -7.69
N PHE A 8 27.82 6.60 -9.01
CA PHE A 8 28.56 5.65 -9.83
C PHE A 8 30.05 5.96 -9.76
N LEU A 9 30.89 4.93 -9.95
CA LEU A 9 32.35 5.09 -10.07
C LEU A 9 32.75 6.13 -11.13
N THR A 10 31.91 6.36 -12.14
CA THR A 10 32.11 7.37 -13.20
C THR A 10 31.86 8.81 -12.75
N ASP A 11 31.20 9.01 -11.61
CA ASP A 11 30.86 10.34 -11.08
C ASP A 11 32.00 10.96 -10.26
N PHE A 12 33.05 10.18 -9.94
CA PHE A 12 34.22 10.60 -9.19
C PHE A 12 35.44 10.72 -10.11
N ASP A 13 35.55 11.84 -10.84
CA ASP A 13 36.75 12.16 -11.64
C ASP A 13 37.95 12.62 -10.76
N GLU A 14 37.73 12.75 -9.44
CA GLU A 14 38.75 13.18 -8.47
C GLU A 14 39.29 12.00 -7.66
N THR A 15 40.50 11.54 -8.02
CA THR A 15 41.22 10.42 -7.37
C THR A 15 41.41 10.63 -5.85
N GLU A 16 41.48 11.89 -5.41
CA GLU A 16 41.64 12.25 -4.00
C GLU A 16 40.36 12.03 -3.16
N LEU A 17 39.19 12.37 -3.70
CA LEU A 17 37.92 12.19 -2.99
C LEU A 17 37.60 10.70 -2.80
N LYS A 18 37.86 9.89 -3.83
CA LYS A 18 37.72 8.44 -3.76
C LYS A 18 38.59 7.82 -2.67
N SER A 19 39.87 8.21 -2.60
CA SER A 19 40.80 7.74 -1.56
C SER A 19 40.31 8.09 -0.15
N LYS A 20 39.74 9.29 0.05
CA LYS A 20 39.17 9.71 1.35
C LYS A 20 37.95 8.88 1.75
N ILE A 21 37.10 8.54 0.77
CA ILE A 21 35.94 7.67 1.02
C ILE A 21 36.41 6.26 1.40
N GLU A 22 37.39 5.70 0.68
CA GLU A 22 37.92 4.37 0.98
C GLU A 22 38.59 4.30 2.37
N GLU A 23 39.36 5.31 2.74
CA GLU A 23 39.94 5.43 4.08
C GLU A 23 38.85 5.49 5.16
N LEU A 24 37.82 6.31 4.95
CA LEU A 24 36.66 6.40 5.85
C LEU A 24 35.94 5.05 5.97
N LEU A 25 35.70 4.35 4.87
CA LEU A 25 35.02 3.05 4.89
C LEU A 25 35.83 1.98 5.62
N SER A 26 37.17 2.06 5.59
CA SER A 26 38.06 1.10 6.25
C SER A 26 37.96 1.09 7.79
N VAL A 27 37.47 2.19 8.38
CA VAL A 27 37.31 2.33 9.84
C VAL A 27 35.89 2.08 10.33
N ILE A 28 34.94 1.85 9.41
CA ILE A 28 33.56 1.51 9.75
C ILE A 28 33.46 0.02 10.06
N SER A 29 32.98 -0.30 11.25
CA SER A 29 32.78 -1.68 11.67
C SER A 29 31.57 -2.31 10.97
N GLU A 30 31.59 -3.63 10.78
CA GLU A 30 30.45 -4.36 10.20
C GLU A 30 29.14 -4.20 10.99
N SER A 31 29.21 -3.95 12.31
CA SER A 31 28.03 -3.61 13.11
C SER A 31 27.47 -2.23 12.74
N ASP A 32 28.33 -1.23 12.56
CA ASP A 32 27.92 0.13 12.19
C ASP A 32 27.29 0.13 10.79
N LYS A 33 27.89 -0.60 9.83
CA LYS A 33 27.33 -0.77 8.48
C LYS A 33 25.93 -1.36 8.51
N LYS A 34 25.70 -2.39 9.34
CA LYS A 34 24.39 -3.03 9.47
C LYS A 34 23.33 -2.07 10.02
N ILE A 35 23.70 -1.19 10.96
CA ILE A 35 22.77 -0.17 11.50
C ILE A 35 22.38 0.81 10.39
N PHE A 36 23.35 1.37 9.67
CA PHE A 36 23.08 2.30 8.57
C PHE A 36 22.27 1.65 7.44
N SER A 37 22.67 0.46 6.99
CA SER A 37 21.95 -0.30 5.97
C SER A 37 20.50 -0.55 6.38
N LYS A 38 20.25 -1.05 7.60
CA LYS A 38 18.89 -1.28 8.09
C LYS A 38 18.05 -0.01 8.15
N TYR A 39 18.64 1.09 8.62
CA TYR A 39 17.97 2.39 8.67
C TYR A 39 17.57 2.86 7.25
N VAL A 40 18.53 2.87 6.31
CA VAL A 40 18.30 3.28 4.91
C VAL A 40 17.21 2.41 4.29
N GLU A 41 17.34 1.10 4.38
CA GLU A 41 16.39 0.13 3.85
C GLU A 41 14.97 0.32 4.42
N LEU A 42 14.85 0.53 5.73
CA LEU A 42 13.54 0.79 6.34
C LEU A 42 12.93 2.09 5.80
N THR A 43 13.71 3.17 5.76
CA THR A 43 13.21 4.47 5.27
C THR A 43 12.77 4.40 3.81
N ARG A 44 13.51 3.66 2.97
CA ARG A 44 13.14 3.38 1.59
C ARG A 44 11.81 2.63 1.50
N HIS A 45 11.66 1.55 2.25
CA HIS A 45 10.41 0.78 2.28
C HIS A 45 9.21 1.61 2.73
N ILE A 46 9.35 2.46 3.75
CA ILE A 46 8.28 3.37 4.21
C ILE A 46 7.85 4.31 3.08
N ILE A 47 8.81 4.90 2.36
CA ILE A 47 8.55 5.81 1.24
C ILE A 47 7.89 5.09 0.07
N GLU A 48 8.36 3.88 -0.27
CA GLU A 48 7.77 3.05 -1.32
C GLU A 48 6.34 2.65 -1.00
N LEU A 49 6.07 2.28 0.25
CA LEU A 49 4.72 1.94 0.72
C LEU A 49 3.79 3.15 0.71
N ASP A 50 4.27 4.34 1.06
CA ASP A 50 3.49 5.59 0.90
C ASP A 50 3.14 5.84 -0.57
N LYS A 51 4.10 5.66 -1.50
CA LYS A 51 3.80 5.75 -2.95
C LYS A 51 2.75 4.73 -3.38
N LEU A 52 2.85 3.46 -2.95
CA LEU A 52 1.86 2.42 -3.26
C LEU A 52 0.48 2.77 -2.68
N PHE A 53 0.43 3.35 -1.49
CA PHE A 53 -0.82 3.85 -0.91
C PHE A 53 -1.44 4.93 -1.80
N TYR A 54 -0.64 5.90 -2.28
CA TYR A 54 -1.15 6.90 -3.22
C TYR A 54 -1.52 6.33 -4.60
N VAL A 55 -0.86 5.28 -5.08
CA VAL A 55 -1.30 4.55 -6.28
C VAL A 55 -2.68 3.95 -6.06
N PHE A 56 -2.93 3.31 -4.92
CA PHE A 56 -4.26 2.82 -4.54
C PHE A 56 -5.29 3.97 -4.48
N ARG A 57 -4.94 5.09 -3.83
CA ARG A 57 -5.81 6.28 -3.76
C ARG A 57 -6.11 6.87 -5.14
N TYR A 58 -5.12 6.89 -6.03
CA TYR A 58 -5.28 7.39 -7.39
C TYR A 58 -6.22 6.51 -8.20
N ASN A 59 -6.16 5.18 -8.04
CA ASN A 59 -7.11 4.28 -8.69
C ASN A 59 -8.56 4.50 -8.23
N LEU A 60 -8.77 4.77 -6.94
CA LEU A 60 -10.10 5.15 -6.45
C LEU A 60 -10.54 6.49 -7.03
N LYS A 61 -9.64 7.48 -7.05
CA LYS A 61 -9.91 8.78 -7.67
C LYS A 61 -10.30 8.61 -9.14
N ASN A 62 -9.55 7.82 -9.91
CA ASN A 62 -9.87 7.56 -11.31
C ASN A 62 -11.26 6.97 -11.50
N LEU A 63 -11.66 6.02 -10.65
CA LEU A 63 -13.03 5.49 -10.66
C LEU A 63 -14.05 6.61 -10.45
N LEU A 64 -13.84 7.45 -9.43
CA LEU A 64 -14.77 8.53 -9.08
C LEU A 64 -14.74 9.73 -10.04
N ASP A 65 -13.66 9.90 -10.80
CA ASP A 65 -13.55 10.94 -11.83
C ASP A 65 -14.29 10.56 -13.13
N HIS A 66 -14.59 9.28 -13.34
CA HIS A 66 -15.34 8.80 -14.50
C HIS A 66 -16.79 8.43 -14.16
N PHE A 67 -17.09 8.16 -12.89
CA PHE A 67 -18.40 7.70 -12.43
C PHE A 67 -18.86 8.47 -11.19
N THR A 68 -20.09 8.98 -11.24
CA THR A 68 -20.82 9.36 -10.03
C THR A 68 -21.51 8.12 -9.47
N LEU A 69 -21.17 7.75 -8.23
CA LEU A 69 -21.70 6.57 -7.56
C LEU A 69 -22.74 7.00 -6.49
N TYR A 70 -23.98 6.55 -6.64
CA TYR A 70 -25.04 6.81 -5.68
C TYR A 70 -25.21 5.64 -4.70
N THR A 71 -25.71 5.90 -3.49
CA THR A 71 -25.77 4.88 -2.42
C THR A 71 -26.72 3.71 -2.71
N ASN A 72 -27.62 3.87 -3.67
CA ASN A 72 -28.52 2.84 -4.19
C ASN A 72 -27.94 2.10 -5.40
N ASP A 73 -26.62 2.17 -5.60
CA ASP A 73 -25.88 1.57 -6.71
C ASP A 73 -26.15 2.14 -8.10
N LEU A 74 -26.96 3.19 -8.22
CA LEU A 74 -27.07 3.94 -9.47
C LEU A 74 -25.71 4.56 -9.80
N ILE A 75 -25.31 4.45 -11.06
CA ILE A 75 -24.06 4.97 -11.57
C ILE A 75 -24.32 5.87 -12.79
N GLU A 76 -23.75 7.07 -12.75
CA GLU A 76 -23.80 8.01 -13.87
C GLU A 76 -22.39 8.17 -14.44
N ARG A 77 -22.26 7.97 -15.76
CA ARG A 77 -21.03 8.26 -16.48
C ARG A 77 -20.81 9.76 -16.57
N LEU A 78 -19.55 10.18 -16.43
CA LEU A 78 -19.13 11.57 -16.63
C LEU A 78 -18.60 11.82 -18.05
N ASP A 79 -18.27 10.76 -18.78
CA ASP A 79 -17.90 10.79 -20.20
C ASP A 79 -19.09 10.34 -21.06
N ASN A 80 -19.58 11.23 -21.93
CA ASN A 80 -20.76 10.97 -22.76
C ASN A 80 -20.43 10.30 -24.10
N ASP A 81 -19.15 10.16 -24.46
CA ASP A 81 -18.74 9.70 -25.79
C ASP A 81 -18.54 8.18 -25.89
N LEU A 82 -18.73 7.44 -24.79
CA LEU A 82 -18.57 5.99 -24.73
C LEU A 82 -19.85 5.23 -25.13
N THR A 83 -19.68 4.12 -25.86
CA THR A 83 -20.75 3.14 -26.07
C THR A 83 -21.08 2.39 -24.77
N GLU A 84 -22.23 1.71 -24.71
CA GLU A 84 -22.62 0.91 -23.53
C GLU A 84 -21.57 -0.18 -23.19
N ASP A 85 -21.01 -0.85 -24.19
CA ASP A 85 -19.95 -1.84 -23.97
C ASP A 85 -18.66 -1.19 -23.42
N GLN A 86 -18.25 -0.04 -23.97
CA GLN A 86 -17.06 0.67 -23.51
C GLN A 86 -17.23 1.15 -22.07
N TYR A 87 -18.42 1.62 -21.71
CA TYR A 87 -18.81 1.98 -20.36
C TYR A 87 -18.71 0.79 -19.39
N TYR A 88 -19.26 -0.35 -19.79
CA TYR A 88 -19.16 -1.61 -19.04
C TYR A 88 -17.71 -2.08 -18.86
N TYR A 89 -16.87 -1.99 -19.90
CA TYR A 89 -15.46 -2.32 -19.81
C TYR A 89 -14.69 -1.34 -18.91
N GLN A 90 -15.04 -0.06 -18.93
CA GLN A 90 -14.38 0.97 -18.14
C GLN A 90 -14.61 0.77 -16.64
N ILE A 91 -15.85 0.53 -16.18
CA ILE A 91 -16.10 0.32 -14.75
C ILE A 91 -15.37 -0.92 -14.23
N ASN A 92 -15.34 -1.99 -15.03
CA ASN A 92 -14.64 -3.22 -14.69
C ASN A 92 -13.13 -2.99 -14.62
N ALA A 93 -12.54 -2.35 -15.64
CA ALA A 93 -11.10 -2.05 -15.65
C ALA A 93 -10.68 -1.20 -14.44
N LEU A 94 -11.42 -0.13 -14.13
CA LEU A 94 -11.13 0.73 -12.99
C LEU A 94 -11.31 0.01 -11.65
N THR A 95 -12.34 -0.82 -11.52
CA THR A 95 -12.57 -1.66 -10.34
C THR A 95 -11.43 -2.67 -10.14
N ILE A 96 -11.02 -3.37 -11.19
CA ILE A 96 -9.92 -4.34 -11.16
C ILE A 96 -8.60 -3.67 -10.78
N ASN A 97 -8.33 -2.48 -11.31
CA ASN A 97 -7.12 -1.71 -10.98
C ASN A 97 -7.11 -1.24 -9.52
N LEU A 98 -8.26 -0.82 -9.00
CA LEU A 98 -8.42 -0.46 -7.59
C LEU A 98 -8.11 -1.66 -6.67
N ILE A 99 -8.71 -2.82 -6.96
CA ILE A 99 -8.49 -4.04 -6.18
C ILE A 99 -7.03 -4.49 -6.28
N SER A 100 -6.44 -4.43 -7.48
CA SER A 100 -5.06 -4.87 -7.72
C SER A 100 -4.05 -4.00 -6.98
N SER A 101 -4.20 -2.68 -7.03
CA SER A 101 -3.31 -1.75 -6.32
C SER A 101 -3.40 -1.90 -4.80
N ALA A 102 -4.61 -2.15 -4.27
CA ALA A 102 -4.80 -2.50 -2.85
C ALA A 102 -4.08 -3.80 -2.48
N LYS A 103 -4.21 -4.85 -3.30
CA LYS A 103 -3.53 -6.13 -3.07
C LYS A 103 -2.01 -5.95 -3.03
N THR A 104 -1.43 -5.26 -4.00
CA THR A 104 0.00 -4.95 -4.04
C THR A 104 0.44 -4.21 -2.78
N LEU A 105 -0.29 -3.17 -2.34
CA LEU A 105 0.02 -2.44 -1.11
C LEU A 105 0.05 -3.38 0.10
N THR A 106 -0.98 -4.20 0.29
CA THR A 106 -1.08 -5.09 1.46
C THR A 106 0.02 -6.16 1.50
N GLU A 107 0.40 -6.70 0.34
CA GLU A 107 1.52 -7.66 0.23
C GLU A 107 2.86 -7.00 0.51
N SER A 108 3.10 -5.79 -0.02
CA SER A 108 4.31 -5.04 0.27
C SER A 108 4.41 -4.65 1.75
N ILE A 109 3.29 -4.32 2.41
CA ILE A 109 3.25 -4.09 3.86
C ILE A 109 3.69 -5.37 4.59
N GLU A 110 3.14 -6.53 4.23
CA GLU A 110 3.52 -7.81 4.85
C GLU A 110 5.02 -8.08 4.72
N VAL A 111 5.59 -7.91 3.52
CA VAL A 111 7.01 -8.10 3.26
C VAL A 111 7.88 -7.15 4.09
N CYS A 112 7.54 -5.85 4.12
CA CYS A 112 8.24 -4.86 4.93
C CYS A 112 8.23 -5.27 6.40
N MET A 113 7.05 -5.54 6.98
CA MET A 113 6.95 -5.87 8.39
C MET A 113 7.67 -7.18 8.74
N LYS A 114 7.65 -8.17 7.85
CA LYS A 114 8.38 -9.43 8.03
C LYS A 114 9.90 -9.23 8.09
N ASN A 115 10.43 -8.27 7.34
CA ASN A 115 11.86 -7.99 7.30
C ASN A 115 12.37 -7.22 8.52
N PHE A 116 11.52 -6.39 9.14
CA PHE A 116 11.93 -5.47 10.21
C PHE A 116 11.41 -5.82 11.60
N LEU A 117 10.42 -6.71 11.72
CA LEU A 117 9.94 -7.18 13.01
C LEU A 117 10.55 -8.54 13.39
N PRO A 118 10.84 -8.76 14.69
CA PRO A 118 11.05 -10.10 15.23
C PRO A 118 9.83 -10.99 14.95
N LYS A 119 10.05 -12.30 14.81
CA LYS A 119 9.03 -13.28 14.38
C LYS A 119 7.74 -13.18 15.21
N GLU A 120 7.85 -13.17 16.53
CA GLU A 120 6.67 -13.12 17.43
C GLU A 120 5.88 -11.81 17.26
N THR A 121 6.58 -10.70 17.02
CA THR A 121 5.95 -9.39 16.78
C THR A 121 5.32 -9.34 15.40
N PHE A 122 5.97 -9.92 14.39
CA PHE A 122 5.42 -10.07 13.04
C PHE A 122 4.15 -10.93 13.03
N ASP A 123 4.14 -12.07 13.73
CA ASP A 123 2.97 -12.94 13.78
C ASP A 123 1.77 -12.23 14.43
N SER A 124 2.01 -11.48 15.52
CA SER A 124 0.99 -10.62 16.15
C SER A 124 0.51 -9.50 15.23
N PHE A 125 1.43 -8.82 14.53
CA PHE A 125 1.10 -7.81 13.52
C PHE A 125 0.21 -8.39 12.43
N LYS A 126 0.63 -9.52 11.82
CA LYS A 126 -0.07 -10.18 10.72
C LYS A 126 -1.46 -10.58 11.15
N LEU A 127 -1.60 -11.21 12.32
CA LEU A 127 -2.90 -11.61 12.86
C LEU A 127 -3.85 -10.40 12.99
N ARG A 128 -3.40 -9.32 13.63
CA ARG A 128 -4.26 -8.17 13.95
C ARG A 128 -4.59 -7.28 12.75
N ILE A 129 -3.63 -7.07 11.85
CA ILE A 129 -3.71 -6.01 10.84
C ILE A 129 -3.96 -6.57 9.44
N LEU A 130 -3.57 -7.80 9.13
CA LEU A 130 -3.75 -8.39 7.80
C LEU A 130 -4.77 -9.53 7.80
N SER A 131 -4.61 -10.50 8.70
CA SER A 131 -5.49 -11.68 8.78
C SER A 131 -6.88 -11.31 9.31
N LYS A 132 -6.98 -10.58 10.42
CA LYS A 132 -8.27 -10.23 11.02
C LYS A 132 -9.20 -9.50 10.03
N PRO A 133 -8.80 -8.44 9.31
CA PRO A 133 -9.66 -7.85 8.29
C PRO A 133 -10.05 -8.83 7.18
N TYR A 134 -9.13 -9.71 6.76
CA TYR A 134 -9.42 -10.74 5.77
C TYR A 134 -10.45 -11.76 6.26
N ASP A 135 -10.44 -12.11 7.55
CA ASP A 135 -11.34 -13.10 8.14
C ASP A 135 -12.70 -12.51 8.54
N GLU A 136 -12.75 -11.24 8.95
CA GLU A 136 -13.98 -10.62 9.48
C GLU A 136 -14.72 -9.74 8.47
N CYS A 137 -14.07 -9.23 7.41
CA CYS A 137 -14.70 -8.33 6.45
C CYS A 137 -14.99 -9.02 5.11
N PHE A 138 -16.26 -9.35 4.87
CA PHE A 138 -16.72 -9.94 3.61
C PHE A 138 -16.30 -9.11 2.40
N SER A 139 -16.63 -7.80 2.34
CA SER A 139 -16.31 -6.95 1.17
C SER A 139 -14.82 -6.92 0.85
N TYR A 140 -13.96 -6.91 1.88
CA TYR A 140 -12.51 -6.96 1.70
C TYR A 140 -12.05 -8.28 1.09
N ARG A 141 -12.44 -9.40 1.71
CA ARG A 141 -12.10 -10.74 1.24
C ARG A 141 -12.66 -11.01 -0.16
N PHE A 142 -13.93 -10.69 -0.37
CA PHE A 142 -14.67 -10.90 -1.62
C PHE A 142 -13.98 -10.20 -2.80
N LEU A 143 -13.70 -8.90 -2.70
CA LEU A 143 -13.05 -8.18 -3.79
C LEU A 143 -11.64 -8.69 -4.09
N LEU A 144 -10.86 -9.09 -3.08
CA LEU A 144 -9.56 -9.72 -3.32
C LEU A 144 -9.68 -11.01 -4.14
N HIS A 145 -10.76 -11.77 -3.99
CA HIS A 145 -11.04 -12.93 -4.84
C HIS A 145 -11.49 -12.53 -6.25
N LEU A 146 -12.23 -11.42 -6.41
CA LEU A 146 -12.61 -10.91 -7.72
C LEU A 146 -11.42 -10.44 -8.57
N ARG A 147 -10.29 -10.10 -7.95
CA ARG A 147 -9.03 -9.91 -8.68
C ARG A 147 -8.65 -11.16 -9.45
N ASN A 148 -8.64 -12.32 -8.78
CA ASN A 148 -8.27 -13.59 -9.41
C ASN A 148 -9.31 -13.99 -10.48
N TYR A 149 -10.60 -13.77 -10.20
CA TYR A 149 -11.68 -13.95 -11.18
C TYR A 149 -11.38 -13.17 -12.46
N SER A 150 -10.93 -11.92 -12.32
CA SER A 150 -10.58 -11.05 -13.44
C SER A 150 -9.31 -11.48 -14.18
N GLN A 151 -8.34 -12.07 -13.48
CA GLN A 151 -7.14 -12.63 -14.12
C GLN A 151 -7.44 -13.84 -15.03
N HIS A 152 -8.59 -14.49 -14.84
CA HIS A 152 -9.08 -15.55 -15.73
C HIS A 152 -9.91 -15.01 -16.91
N GLY A 153 -9.95 -13.69 -17.10
CA GLY A 153 -10.62 -13.04 -18.24
C GLY A 153 -12.09 -12.69 -18.00
N HIS A 154 -12.57 -12.81 -16.76
CA HIS A 154 -13.95 -12.50 -16.42
C HIS A 154 -14.11 -11.06 -15.91
N LEU A 155 -15.28 -10.48 -16.10
CA LEU A 155 -15.58 -9.11 -15.68
C LEU A 155 -16.50 -9.16 -14.45
N PRO A 156 -16.04 -8.71 -13.26
CA PRO A 156 -16.74 -8.95 -12.01
C PRO A 156 -17.98 -8.07 -11.78
N VAL A 157 -18.07 -6.91 -12.43
CA VAL A 157 -19.14 -5.93 -12.21
C VAL A 157 -20.15 -6.03 -13.33
N ASN A 158 -21.42 -6.25 -12.99
CA ASN A 158 -22.55 -6.21 -13.91
C ASN A 158 -23.27 -4.85 -13.81
N ILE A 159 -23.95 -4.46 -14.90
CA ILE A 159 -24.76 -3.24 -14.96
C ILE A 159 -26.14 -3.58 -15.52
N HIS A 160 -27.20 -3.21 -14.80
CA HIS A 160 -28.58 -3.30 -15.26
C HIS A 160 -29.35 -2.06 -14.83
N ASP A 161 -30.09 -1.43 -15.75
CA ASP A 161 -30.80 -0.17 -15.51
C ASP A 161 -29.94 0.89 -14.81
N GLN A 162 -28.70 1.05 -15.28
CA GLN A 162 -27.68 1.96 -14.73
C GLN A 162 -27.31 1.68 -13.26
N ARG A 163 -27.60 0.49 -12.73
CA ARG A 163 -27.15 0.07 -11.40
C ARG A 163 -26.01 -0.93 -11.53
N ALA A 164 -24.91 -0.67 -10.83
CA ALA A 164 -23.80 -1.60 -10.75
C ALA A 164 -23.99 -2.59 -9.61
N TYR A 165 -23.66 -3.86 -9.84
CA TYR A 165 -23.75 -4.88 -8.82
C TYR A 165 -22.77 -6.03 -9.08
N PHE A 166 -22.57 -6.86 -8.07
CA PHE A 166 -21.89 -8.14 -8.21
C PHE A 166 -22.92 -9.26 -8.22
N ASP A 167 -22.93 -10.09 -9.26
CA ASP A 167 -23.83 -11.22 -9.39
C ASP A 167 -23.21 -12.48 -8.76
N LEU A 168 -23.78 -12.93 -7.64
CA LEU A 168 -23.25 -14.09 -6.93
C LEU A 168 -23.47 -15.41 -7.68
N ASP A 169 -24.49 -15.51 -8.52
CA ASP A 169 -24.74 -16.71 -9.34
C ASP A 169 -23.69 -16.85 -10.44
N ASP A 170 -23.37 -15.75 -11.14
CA ASP A 170 -22.31 -15.73 -12.15
C ASP A 170 -20.93 -16.02 -11.53
N ILE A 171 -20.64 -15.45 -10.37
CA ILE A 171 -19.36 -15.64 -9.68
C ILE A 171 -19.20 -17.08 -9.17
N LEU A 172 -20.26 -17.71 -8.67
CA LEU A 172 -20.23 -19.08 -8.15
C LEU A 172 -20.18 -20.16 -9.25
N SER A 173 -20.80 -19.89 -10.40
CA SER A 173 -20.96 -20.84 -11.49
C SER A 173 -19.78 -20.85 -12.48
N MET A 174 -18.83 -19.93 -12.33
CA MET A 174 -17.80 -19.71 -13.34
C MET A 174 -16.82 -20.91 -13.49
N PRO A 175 -16.63 -21.44 -14.70
CA PRO A 175 -15.65 -22.48 -14.98
C PRO A 175 -14.22 -22.01 -14.69
N HIS A 176 -13.36 -22.94 -14.24
CA HIS A 176 -11.92 -22.72 -14.04
C HIS A 176 -11.53 -21.62 -13.03
N PHE A 177 -12.49 -21.12 -12.25
CA PHE A 177 -12.26 -20.23 -11.11
C PHE A 177 -12.58 -20.96 -9.80
N ASP A 178 -11.56 -21.17 -8.96
CA ASP A 178 -11.76 -21.84 -7.67
C ASP A 178 -11.75 -20.83 -6.51
N LEU A 179 -12.93 -20.61 -5.94
CA LEU A 179 -13.09 -19.84 -4.71
C LEU A 179 -12.61 -20.69 -3.52
N LYS A 180 -11.99 -20.02 -2.54
CA LYS A 180 -11.73 -20.67 -1.25
C LYS A 180 -13.04 -21.21 -0.68
N LYS A 181 -13.00 -22.44 -0.17
CA LYS A 181 -14.18 -23.15 0.35
C LYS A 181 -15.01 -22.31 1.32
N SER A 182 -14.36 -21.64 2.29
CA SER A 182 -15.07 -20.80 3.27
C SER A 182 -15.85 -19.65 2.64
N LEU A 183 -15.23 -18.90 1.72
CA LEU A 183 -15.91 -17.82 0.99
C LEU A 183 -17.01 -18.37 0.08
N LYS A 184 -16.80 -19.55 -0.52
CA LYS A 184 -17.82 -20.20 -1.36
C LYS A 184 -19.06 -20.55 -0.55
N GLU A 185 -18.90 -21.10 0.66
CA GLU A 185 -20.04 -21.37 1.55
C GLU A 185 -20.72 -20.07 2.00
N GLU A 186 -19.95 -19.06 2.41
CA GLU A 186 -20.51 -17.75 2.80
C GLU A 186 -21.30 -17.08 1.67
N ILE A 187 -20.82 -17.13 0.42
CA ILE A 187 -21.57 -16.62 -0.74
C ILE A 187 -22.86 -17.43 -0.96
N ARG A 188 -22.83 -18.76 -0.76
CA ARG A 188 -24.04 -19.60 -0.88
C ARG A 188 -25.06 -19.27 0.20
N GLU A 189 -24.61 -19.06 1.43
CA GLU A 189 -25.47 -18.64 2.56
C GLU A 189 -26.11 -17.29 2.27
N LEU A 190 -25.31 -16.28 1.90
CA LEU A 190 -25.81 -14.94 1.53
C LEU A 190 -26.84 -14.99 0.40
N LYS A 191 -26.58 -15.83 -0.61
CA LYS A 191 -27.51 -16.04 -1.71
C LYS A 191 -28.85 -16.59 -1.22
N VAL A 192 -28.83 -17.62 -0.36
CA VAL A 192 -30.05 -18.19 0.24
C VAL A 192 -30.80 -17.13 1.05
N ASP A 193 -30.10 -16.33 1.84
CA ASP A 193 -30.68 -15.26 2.64
C ASP A 193 -31.35 -14.19 1.76
N ILE A 194 -30.67 -13.72 0.71
CA ILE A 194 -31.22 -12.73 -0.24
C ILE A 194 -32.49 -13.27 -0.92
N TYR A 195 -32.46 -14.52 -1.38
CA TYR A 195 -33.62 -15.15 -2.00
C TYR A 195 -34.79 -15.29 -1.02
N ASN A 196 -34.52 -15.67 0.23
CA ASN A 196 -35.57 -15.85 1.25
C ASN A 196 -36.18 -14.52 1.71
N GLU A 197 -35.38 -13.46 1.85
CA GLU A 197 -35.83 -12.17 2.35
C GLU A 197 -36.49 -11.32 1.27
N PHE A 198 -35.92 -11.31 0.06
CA PHE A 198 -36.33 -10.38 -1.01
C PHE A 198 -36.95 -11.06 -2.23
N GLY A 199 -36.82 -12.38 -2.40
CA GLY A 199 -37.32 -13.09 -3.58
C GLY A 199 -36.66 -12.67 -4.91
N HIS A 200 -35.53 -11.96 -4.82
CA HIS A 200 -34.80 -11.39 -5.95
C HIS A 200 -33.50 -12.13 -6.21
N LEU A 201 -32.85 -11.81 -7.34
CA LEU A 201 -31.55 -12.34 -7.72
C LEU A 201 -30.47 -11.93 -6.68
N PRO A 202 -29.45 -12.78 -6.44
CA PRO A 202 -28.55 -12.65 -5.30
C PRO A 202 -27.44 -11.64 -5.62
N TYR A 203 -27.82 -10.37 -5.64
CA TYR A 203 -26.93 -9.26 -5.99
C TYR A 203 -26.32 -8.64 -4.75
N ILE A 204 -25.02 -8.33 -4.83
CA ILE A 204 -24.32 -7.56 -3.81
C ILE A 204 -24.13 -6.13 -4.30
N SER A 205 -24.42 -5.17 -3.42
CA SER A 205 -24.24 -3.74 -3.67
C SER A 205 -22.80 -3.43 -4.07
N TYR A 206 -22.64 -2.75 -5.21
CA TYR A 206 -21.34 -2.32 -5.71
C TYR A 206 -20.75 -1.23 -4.82
N VAL A 207 -21.49 -0.15 -4.59
CA VAL A 207 -21.03 1.06 -3.90
C VAL A 207 -20.71 0.77 -2.45
N HIS A 208 -21.55 0.00 -1.75
CA HIS A 208 -21.27 -0.38 -0.36
C HIS A 208 -20.00 -1.23 -0.26
N THR A 209 -19.84 -2.20 -1.16
CA THR A 209 -18.70 -3.12 -1.17
C THR A 209 -17.39 -2.38 -1.48
N ILE A 210 -17.38 -1.50 -2.48
CA ILE A 210 -16.21 -0.66 -2.84
C ILE A 210 -15.86 0.29 -1.68
N ALA A 211 -16.85 0.96 -1.09
CA ALA A 211 -16.62 1.87 0.03
C ALA A 211 -16.04 1.15 1.26
N LYS A 212 -16.60 -0.02 1.62
CA LYS A 212 -16.10 -0.83 2.73
C LYS A 212 -14.69 -1.35 2.45
N PHE A 213 -14.43 -1.85 1.25
CA PHE A 213 -13.10 -2.28 0.83
C PHE A 213 -12.08 -1.16 0.99
N ASN A 214 -12.40 0.02 0.45
CA ASN A 214 -11.52 1.18 0.52
C ASN A 214 -11.24 1.64 1.96
N LEU A 215 -12.25 1.63 2.82
CA LEU A 215 -12.08 1.93 4.24
C LEU A 215 -11.09 0.95 4.89
N VAL A 216 -11.27 -0.37 4.67
CA VAL A 216 -10.39 -1.40 5.24
C VAL A 216 -8.96 -1.25 4.76
N ILE A 217 -8.70 -1.02 3.47
CA ILE A 217 -7.34 -0.80 2.97
C ILE A 217 -6.69 0.44 3.62
N THR A 218 -7.47 1.50 3.80
CA THR A 218 -7.00 2.73 4.46
C THR A 218 -6.71 2.49 5.95
N GLU A 219 -7.50 1.67 6.63
CA GLU A 219 -7.25 1.23 8.01
C GLU A 219 -5.98 0.39 8.11
N ILE A 220 -5.77 -0.57 7.21
CA ILE A 220 -4.56 -1.39 7.15
C ILE A 220 -3.32 -0.50 7.03
N TYR A 221 -3.31 0.45 6.08
CA TYR A 221 -2.18 1.35 5.90
C TYR A 221 -1.93 2.25 7.13
N SER A 222 -3.00 2.82 7.72
CA SER A 222 -2.87 3.63 8.93
C SER A 222 -2.34 2.82 10.12
N ASN A 223 -2.76 1.55 10.25
CA ASN A 223 -2.29 0.66 11.31
C ASN A 223 -0.84 0.22 11.10
N TYR A 224 -0.45 -0.08 9.86
CA TYR A 224 0.94 -0.29 9.48
C TYR A 224 1.83 0.88 9.92
N LEU A 225 1.43 2.12 9.62
CA LEU A 225 2.19 3.30 10.04
C LEU A 225 2.35 3.37 11.57
N ASN A 226 1.35 2.95 12.34
CA ASN A 226 1.46 2.92 13.79
C ASN A 226 2.49 1.89 14.28
N GLU A 227 2.50 0.71 13.69
CA GLU A 227 3.36 -0.42 14.10
C GLU A 227 4.81 -0.24 13.66
N ILE A 228 5.07 0.39 12.50
CA ILE A 228 6.45 0.62 12.04
C ILE A 228 7.13 1.79 12.77
N LYS A 229 6.35 2.67 13.42
CA LYS A 229 6.87 3.84 14.15
C LYS A 229 7.98 3.51 15.14
N PRO A 230 7.79 2.60 16.12
CA PRO A 230 8.83 2.30 17.11
C PRO A 230 10.10 1.77 16.46
N VAL A 231 9.99 0.99 15.39
CA VAL A 231 11.15 0.45 14.65
C VAL A 231 11.94 1.58 13.98
N LEU A 232 11.25 2.50 13.31
CA LEU A 232 11.88 3.67 12.70
C LEU A 232 12.56 4.57 13.75
N MET A 233 11.91 4.78 14.90
CA MET A 233 12.47 5.58 15.98
C MET A 233 13.75 4.95 16.54
N GLY A 234 13.72 3.66 16.86
CA GLY A 234 14.90 2.94 17.37
C GLY A 234 16.07 2.98 16.39
N LEU A 235 15.84 2.66 15.10
CA LEU A 235 16.91 2.73 14.10
C LEU A 235 17.43 4.16 13.88
N ASN A 236 16.57 5.18 13.98
CA ASN A 236 17.01 6.57 13.88
C ASN A 236 17.84 7.00 15.10
N GLU A 237 17.52 6.52 16.30
CA GLU A 237 18.30 6.75 17.52
C GLU A 237 19.68 6.09 17.40
N GLU A 238 19.75 4.79 17.08
CA GLU A 238 21.01 4.06 16.85
C GLU A 238 21.89 4.76 15.80
N LYS A 239 21.29 5.13 14.66
CA LYS A 239 21.97 5.90 13.61
C LYS A 239 22.50 7.24 14.13
N SER A 240 21.71 7.96 14.93
CA SER A 240 22.10 9.29 15.43
C SER A 240 23.24 9.20 16.43
N GLU A 241 23.24 8.16 17.28
CA GLU A 241 24.32 7.86 18.22
C GLU A 241 25.65 7.63 17.48
N LEU A 242 25.64 6.83 16.41
CA LEU A 242 26.82 6.62 15.58
C LEU A 242 27.33 7.93 14.98
N LEU A 243 26.44 8.78 14.46
CA LEU A 243 26.82 10.03 13.77
C LEU A 243 27.43 11.11 14.68
N HIS A 244 27.44 10.92 16.00
CA HIS A 244 28.21 11.75 16.93
C HIS A 244 29.72 11.51 16.83
N ASP A 245 30.14 10.33 16.37
CA ASP A 245 31.54 10.03 16.13
C ASP A 245 32.03 10.75 14.86
N THR A 246 33.18 11.43 14.98
CA THR A 246 33.82 12.13 13.88
C THR A 246 34.31 11.19 12.78
N LYS A 247 34.48 9.89 13.05
CA LYS A 247 34.92 8.89 12.04
C LYS A 247 33.96 8.78 10.84
N PHE A 248 32.70 9.19 11.00
CA PHE A 248 31.70 9.19 9.92
C PHE A 248 31.57 10.55 9.21
N GLN A 249 32.50 11.49 9.45
CA GLN A 249 32.51 12.79 8.80
C GLN A 249 33.49 12.78 7.63
N LEU A 250 32.97 13.05 6.43
CA LEU A 250 33.79 13.37 5.28
C LEU A 250 34.01 14.89 5.25
N ILE A 251 35.28 15.32 5.21
CA ILE A 251 35.65 16.74 5.10
C ILE A 251 35.93 17.06 3.62
N ASN A 252 35.22 18.04 3.09
CA ASN A 252 35.37 18.52 1.71
C ASN A 252 36.70 19.29 1.55
N LEU A 253 37.11 19.53 0.29
CA LEU A 253 38.34 20.29 -0.02
C LEU A 253 38.33 21.72 0.54
N ASP A 254 37.15 22.35 0.62
CA ASP A 254 36.93 23.67 1.22
C ASP A 254 36.88 23.64 2.77
N ARG A 255 37.18 22.49 3.39
CA ARG A 255 37.12 22.21 4.82
C ARG A 255 35.72 22.20 5.44
N SER A 256 34.66 22.28 4.62
CA SER A 256 33.30 22.06 5.10
C SER A 256 33.04 20.57 5.39
N ILE A 257 32.14 20.28 6.34
CA ILE A 257 31.70 18.91 6.61
C ILE A 257 30.66 18.52 5.55
N SER A 258 30.88 17.40 4.87
CA SER A 258 29.92 16.85 3.93
C SER A 258 28.65 16.40 4.64
N ASN A 259 27.52 16.70 4.03
CA ASN A 259 26.23 16.16 4.47
C ASN A 259 26.03 14.71 4.01
N THR A 260 26.90 14.16 3.16
CA THR A 260 26.81 12.77 2.71
C THR A 260 27.57 11.86 3.67
N VAL A 261 26.89 10.83 4.16
CA VAL A 261 27.47 9.77 4.99
C VAL A 261 27.63 8.53 4.14
N PHE A 262 28.87 8.17 3.84
CA PHE A 262 29.21 6.89 3.20
C PHE A 262 29.33 5.81 4.26
N TYR A 263 28.76 4.63 3.98
CA TYR A 263 28.77 3.53 4.95
C TYR A 263 29.14 2.17 4.36
N ASP A 264 29.08 1.98 3.05
CA ASP A 264 29.50 0.71 2.44
C ASP A 264 29.92 0.85 0.98
N PHE A 265 30.61 -0.17 0.47
CA PHE A 265 30.95 -0.33 -0.95
C PHE A 265 30.77 -1.80 -1.34
N ASP A 266 29.89 -2.07 -2.31
CA ASP A 266 29.54 -3.44 -2.72
C ASP A 266 30.41 -3.99 -3.88
N GLY A 267 31.44 -3.25 -4.28
CA GLY A 267 32.27 -3.57 -5.45
C GLY A 267 31.91 -2.75 -6.69
N GLU A 268 30.70 -2.20 -6.74
CA GLU A 268 30.22 -1.39 -7.87
C GLU A 268 29.80 0.02 -7.43
N ASN A 269 29.13 0.13 -6.28
CA ASN A 269 28.48 1.35 -5.81
C ASN A 269 28.87 1.71 -4.39
N TYR A 270 29.06 3.01 -4.15
CA TYR A 270 29.19 3.55 -2.81
C TYR A 270 27.80 3.79 -2.21
N HIS A 271 27.53 3.14 -1.09
CA HIS A 271 26.28 3.30 -0.36
C HIS A 271 26.39 4.48 0.60
N CYS A 272 25.44 5.41 0.46
CA CYS A 272 25.42 6.62 1.26
C CYS A 272 24.01 7.13 1.53
N PHE A 273 23.89 8.02 2.52
CA PHE A 273 22.67 8.77 2.80
C PHE A 273 22.99 10.20 3.23
N ASN A 274 21.99 11.08 3.18
CA ASN A 274 22.17 12.46 3.63
C ASN A 274 21.97 12.55 5.16
N ARG A 275 22.99 13.04 5.86
CA ARG A 275 23.01 13.29 7.31
C ARG A 275 21.81 14.12 7.78
N ASN A 276 21.36 15.07 6.95
CA ASN A 276 20.28 16.00 7.28
C ASN A 276 18.89 15.48 6.88
N ASP A 277 18.78 14.29 6.27
CA ASP A 277 17.48 13.73 5.94
C ASP A 277 16.69 13.41 7.21
N ASN A 278 15.52 14.03 7.31
CA ASN A 278 14.62 13.86 8.44
C ASN A 278 13.51 12.88 8.09
N SER A 279 13.85 11.58 8.18
CA SER A 279 12.91 10.47 7.96
C SER A 279 11.74 10.50 8.95
N ILE A 280 11.98 10.94 10.19
CA ILE A 280 10.95 11.09 11.23
C ILE A 280 9.92 12.15 10.83
N ALA A 281 10.35 13.32 10.36
CA ALA A 281 9.45 14.36 9.89
C ALA A 281 8.67 13.92 8.64
N THR A 282 9.33 13.21 7.73
CA THR A 282 8.71 12.63 6.54
C THR A 282 7.60 11.64 6.92
N TYR A 283 7.91 10.68 7.77
CA TYR A 283 6.95 9.73 8.33
C TYR A 283 5.79 10.44 9.07
N ALA A 284 6.08 11.49 9.85
CA ALA A 284 5.06 12.25 10.56
C ALA A 284 4.08 12.93 9.59
N GLY A 285 4.58 13.43 8.46
CA GLY A 285 3.76 13.95 7.36
C GLY A 285 2.85 12.87 6.78
N MET A 286 3.40 11.72 6.41
CA MET A 286 2.65 10.57 5.88
C MET A 286 1.53 10.15 6.83
N LYS A 287 1.85 9.99 8.12
CA LYS A 287 0.88 9.62 9.16
C LYS A 287 -0.24 10.65 9.33
N LYS A 288 0.09 11.93 9.27
CA LYS A 288 -0.90 13.02 9.36
C LYS A 288 -1.89 12.95 8.20
N GLU A 289 -1.40 12.77 6.97
CA GLU A 289 -2.26 12.66 5.79
C GLU A 289 -3.09 11.37 5.80
N ALA A 290 -2.49 10.22 6.12
CA ALA A 290 -3.20 8.96 6.27
C ALA A 290 -4.36 9.06 7.28
N LYS A 291 -4.15 9.74 8.41
CA LYS A 291 -5.20 9.96 9.42
C LYS A 291 -6.33 10.84 8.90
N LYS A 292 -6.02 11.88 8.12
CA LYS A 292 -7.05 12.74 7.50
C LYS A 292 -7.89 11.95 6.49
N ILE A 293 -7.23 11.17 5.63
CA ILE A 293 -7.89 10.31 4.65
C ILE A 293 -8.78 9.31 5.37
N LEU A 294 -8.26 8.57 6.34
CA LEU A 294 -9.03 7.61 7.13
C LEU A 294 -10.28 8.24 7.75
N LYS A 295 -10.15 9.41 8.39
CA LYS A 295 -11.30 10.12 8.97
C LYS A 295 -12.37 10.42 7.92
N LYS A 296 -11.97 10.85 6.72
CA LYS A 296 -12.87 11.15 5.61
C LYS A 296 -13.58 9.89 5.11
N GLU A 297 -12.83 8.81 4.88
CA GLU A 297 -13.40 7.53 4.43
C GLU A 297 -14.35 6.92 5.47
N THR A 298 -14.01 7.00 6.76
CA THR A 298 -14.91 6.56 7.84
C THR A 298 -16.21 7.35 7.85
N GLN A 299 -16.15 8.67 7.64
CA GLN A 299 -17.33 9.51 7.58
C GLN A 299 -18.21 9.15 6.38
N TYR A 300 -17.63 9.01 5.20
CA TYR A 300 -18.36 8.61 4.00
C TYR A 300 -19.02 7.25 4.13
N TYR A 301 -18.30 6.26 4.67
CA TYR A 301 -18.87 4.94 4.86
C TYR A 301 -20.07 4.96 5.81
N LYS A 302 -19.99 5.72 6.92
CA LYS A 302 -21.13 5.90 7.83
C LYS A 302 -22.34 6.54 7.15
N GLU A 303 -22.12 7.51 6.26
CA GLU A 303 -23.21 8.14 5.50
C GLU A 303 -23.89 7.15 4.55
N ILE A 304 -23.14 6.22 3.96
CA ILE A 304 -23.67 5.12 3.15
C ILE A 304 -24.49 4.16 4.04
N GLU A 305 -23.97 3.76 5.20
CA GLU A 305 -24.68 2.85 6.12
C GLU A 305 -26.00 3.44 6.65
N ILE A 306 -26.05 4.75 6.92
CA ILE A 306 -27.27 5.41 7.42
C ILE A 306 -28.35 5.47 6.32
N LYS A 307 -27.96 5.70 5.06
CA LYS A 307 -28.90 5.83 3.94
C LYS A 307 -29.45 4.50 3.44
N ASN A 308 -28.81 3.38 3.81
CA ASN A 308 -29.20 2.02 3.42
C ASN A 308 -29.98 1.27 4.52
N ARG A 309 -30.37 1.96 5.61
CA ARG A 309 -31.27 1.46 6.67
C ARG A 309 -32.65 2.11 6.55
#